data_AF-A0A7W6PYX8-F1
#
_entry.id   AF-A0A7W6PYX8-F1
#
_cell.length_a   1.000
_cell.length_b   1.000
_cell.length_c   1.000
_cell.angle_alpha   90.00
_cell.angle_beta   90.00
_cell.angle_gamma   90.00
#
_symmetry.space_group_name_H-M   'P 1'
#
loop_
_entity.id
_entity.type
_entity.pdbx_description
1 polymer ?
#
loop_
_entity_poly.entity_id
_entity_poly.type
_entity_poly.pdbx_seq_one_letter_code
_entity_poly.pdbx_strand_id
1 'polypeptide(L)'
;MTEKKKPAKAERPSAKMRALFREVARDIVAKDREARKRGIAQNTIGEIERAMVKAYVYGQEALLDDRMSLRSSDAPFDWLEIPPRARGTLSFMTICFSQRWSASPGEAAAAQDRSPDEIETFSEDDRKRWAIIRGDKRSNRSVGDGSVAPLIRLGLLAARSDHGNRYVLTSAGIAAGKEYWRRSDAGDPTLPREGMR
;
A
#
# COMPACT_ATOMS: atom_id res chain seq x y z
N MET A 1 -28.09 -45.79 -8.24
CA MET A 1 -27.08 -44.97 -8.93
C MET A 1 -26.99 -43.65 -8.20
N THR A 2 -25.91 -43.40 -7.47
CA THR A 2 -25.68 -42.15 -6.73
C THR A 2 -24.80 -41.24 -7.58
N GLU A 3 -25.40 -40.21 -8.18
CA GLU A 3 -24.65 -39.16 -8.89
C GLU A 3 -23.74 -38.42 -7.91
N LYS A 4 -22.43 -38.60 -8.07
CA LYS A 4 -21.42 -37.79 -7.38
C LYS A 4 -21.47 -36.37 -7.97
N LYS A 5 -22.12 -35.45 -7.25
CA LYS A 5 -22.07 -34.01 -7.53
C LYS A 5 -20.59 -33.57 -7.51
N LYS A 6 -20.08 -33.13 -8.66
CA LYS A 6 -18.71 -32.62 -8.82
C LYS A 6 -18.55 -31.39 -7.91
N PRO A 7 -17.53 -31.31 -7.05
CA PRO A 7 -17.37 -30.15 -6.17
C PRO A 7 -17.20 -28.89 -7.02
N ALA A 8 -17.94 -27.83 -6.67
CA ALA A 8 -17.84 -26.54 -7.32
C ALA A 8 -16.36 -26.09 -7.32
N LYS A 9 -15.88 -25.65 -8.47
CA LYS A 9 -14.49 -25.20 -8.63
C LYS A 9 -14.29 -24.00 -7.70
N ALA A 10 -13.37 -24.12 -6.74
CA ALA A 10 -13.07 -23.04 -5.80
C ALA A 10 -12.83 -21.73 -6.55
N GLU A 11 -13.60 -20.70 -6.18
CA GLU A 11 -13.52 -19.39 -6.80
C GLU A 11 -12.09 -18.83 -6.63
N ARG A 12 -11.58 -18.16 -7.65
CA ARG A 12 -10.22 -17.61 -7.60
C ARG A 12 -10.18 -16.48 -6.55
N PRO A 13 -9.19 -16.45 -5.66
CA PRO A 13 -9.10 -15.40 -4.65
C PRO A 13 -8.94 -14.04 -5.31
N SER A 14 -9.73 -13.06 -4.83
CA SER A 14 -9.74 -11.67 -5.31
C SER A 14 -8.39 -10.97 -5.10
N ALA A 15 -8.17 -9.84 -5.76
CA ALA A 15 -6.94 -9.05 -5.62
C ALA A 15 -6.69 -8.63 -4.16
N LYS A 16 -7.75 -8.16 -3.48
CA LYS A 16 -7.73 -7.78 -2.07
C LYS A 16 -7.40 -8.95 -1.13
N MET A 17 -7.99 -10.14 -1.37
CA MET A 17 -7.67 -11.34 -0.58
C MET A 17 -6.19 -11.75 -0.73
N ARG A 18 -5.66 -11.70 -1.96
CA ARG A 18 -4.24 -11.97 -2.23
C ARG A 18 -3.33 -10.94 -1.55
N ALA A 19 -3.73 -9.68 -1.50
CA ALA A 19 -2.99 -8.63 -0.83
C ALA A 19 -2.94 -8.85 0.69
N LEU A 20 -4.07 -9.12 1.34
CA LEU A 20 -4.15 -9.45 2.76
C LEU A 20 -3.25 -10.65 3.12
N PHE A 21 -3.31 -11.72 2.34
CA PHE A 21 -2.45 -12.89 2.54
C PHE A 21 -0.96 -12.53 2.49
N ARG A 22 -0.56 -11.69 1.52
CA ARG A 22 0.83 -11.25 1.39
C ARG A 22 1.29 -10.38 2.57
N GLU A 23 0.42 -9.55 3.13
CA GLU A 23 0.77 -8.75 4.34
C GLU A 23 1.02 -9.64 5.55
N VAL A 24 0.16 -10.64 5.79
CA VAL A 24 0.36 -11.59 6.89
C VAL A 24 1.70 -12.33 6.75
N ALA A 25 2.02 -12.81 5.54
CA ALA A 25 3.31 -13.46 5.28
C ALA A 25 4.50 -12.52 5.53
N ARG A 26 4.38 -11.24 5.15
CA ARG A 26 5.43 -10.24 5.38
C ARG A 26 5.63 -9.95 6.86
N ASP A 27 4.57 -9.84 7.64
CA ASP A 27 4.66 -9.60 9.08
C ASP A 27 5.37 -10.75 9.80
N ILE A 28 5.08 -12.00 9.43
CA ILE A 28 5.75 -13.18 9.97
C ILE A 28 7.25 -13.11 9.69
N VAL A 29 7.65 -12.86 8.44
CA VAL A 29 9.06 -12.75 8.02
C VAL A 29 9.75 -11.54 8.64
N ALA A 30 9.04 -10.42 8.80
CA ALA A 30 9.59 -9.20 9.40
C ALA A 30 9.91 -9.43 10.88
N LYS A 31 8.98 -10.00 11.65
CA LYS A 31 9.21 -10.39 13.05
C LYS A 31 10.40 -11.34 13.15
N ASP A 32 10.42 -12.39 12.32
CA ASP A 32 11.48 -13.41 12.29
C ASP A 32 12.86 -12.78 12.01
N ARG A 33 12.93 -11.83 11.08
CA ARG A 33 14.15 -11.07 10.81
C ARG A 33 14.57 -10.18 11.98
N GLU A 34 13.63 -9.53 12.67
CA GLU A 34 13.91 -8.70 13.85
C GLU A 34 14.40 -9.54 15.03
N ALA A 35 13.78 -10.70 15.28
CA ALA A 35 14.19 -11.62 16.33
C ALA A 35 15.62 -12.14 16.08
N ARG A 36 15.94 -12.56 14.85
CA ARG A 36 17.32 -12.94 14.49
C ARG A 36 18.33 -11.82 14.73
N LYS A 37 18.01 -10.57 14.36
CA LYS A 37 18.89 -9.43 14.62
C LYS A 37 19.16 -9.19 16.11
N ARG A 38 18.19 -9.53 16.97
CA ARG A 38 18.28 -9.37 18.43
C ARG A 38 18.80 -10.64 19.13
N GLY A 39 19.15 -11.70 18.39
CA GLY A 39 19.59 -12.97 18.96
C GLY A 39 18.49 -13.76 19.67
N ILE A 40 17.22 -13.42 19.43
CA ILE A 40 16.06 -14.05 20.08
C ILE A 40 15.53 -15.18 19.18
N ALA A 41 15.24 -16.33 19.78
CA ALA A 41 14.56 -17.43 19.09
C ALA A 41 13.09 -17.07 18.84
N GLN A 42 12.62 -17.22 17.59
CA GLN A 42 11.23 -17.00 17.21
C GLN A 42 10.60 -18.27 16.66
N ASN A 43 9.37 -18.56 17.09
CA ASN A 43 8.59 -19.68 16.56
C ASN A 43 7.86 -19.28 15.25
N THR A 44 8.64 -19.14 14.18
CA THR A 44 8.13 -18.76 12.85
C THR A 44 7.21 -19.82 12.25
N ILE A 45 7.48 -21.11 12.53
CA ILE A 45 6.63 -22.24 12.09
C ILE A 45 5.23 -22.12 12.72
N GLY A 46 5.16 -21.88 14.03
CA GLY A 46 3.88 -21.68 14.72
C GLY A 46 3.12 -20.42 14.28
N GLU A 47 3.82 -19.34 13.90
CA GLU A 47 3.17 -18.16 13.31
C GLU A 47 2.55 -18.47 11.94
N ILE A 48 3.22 -19.27 11.10
CA ILE A 48 2.69 -19.73 9.81
C ILE A 48 1.45 -20.61 10.03
N GLU A 49 1.54 -21.57 10.95
CA GLU A 49 0.41 -22.45 11.29
C GLU A 49 -0.81 -21.66 11.77
N ARG A 50 -0.61 -20.71 12.70
CA ARG A 50 -1.68 -19.80 13.16
C ARG A 50 -2.29 -19.00 12.01
N ALA A 51 -1.47 -18.49 11.09
CA ALA A 51 -1.95 -17.75 9.93
C ALA A 51 -2.77 -18.64 8.97
N MET A 52 -2.37 -19.89 8.76
CA MET A 52 -3.10 -20.86 7.95
C MET A 52 -4.44 -21.25 8.59
N VAL A 53 -4.45 -21.56 9.89
CA VAL A 53 -5.68 -21.85 10.64
C VAL A 53 -6.63 -20.66 10.61
N LYS A 54 -6.11 -19.45 10.84
CA LYS A 54 -6.89 -18.21 10.75
C LYS A 54 -7.51 -18.05 9.36
N ALA A 55 -6.72 -18.21 8.29
CA ALA A 55 -7.23 -18.15 6.92
C ALA A 55 -8.29 -19.22 6.61
N TYR A 56 -8.15 -20.42 7.16
CA TYR A 56 -9.14 -21.50 7.02
C TYR A 56 -10.45 -21.17 7.74
N VAL A 57 -10.38 -20.70 9.00
CA VAL A 57 -11.56 -20.26 9.78
C VAL A 57 -12.25 -19.09 9.09
N TYR A 58 -11.52 -18.05 8.68
CA TYR A 58 -12.10 -16.94 7.90
C TYR A 58 -12.67 -17.40 6.57
N GLY A 59 -12.07 -18.39 5.92
CA GLY A 59 -12.61 -18.98 4.69
C GLY A 59 -13.94 -19.71 4.92
N GLN A 60 -14.11 -20.36 6.08
CA GLN A 60 -15.38 -20.98 6.49
C GLN A 60 -16.41 -19.93 6.91
N GLU A 61 -16.01 -18.93 7.70
CA GLU A 61 -16.87 -17.83 8.14
C GLU A 61 -17.33 -16.98 6.94
N ALA A 62 -16.47 -16.68 5.96
CA ALA A 62 -16.84 -15.97 4.74
C ALA A 62 -17.75 -16.78 3.80
N LEU A 63 -17.71 -18.12 3.88
CA LEU A 63 -18.69 -18.98 3.20
C LEU A 63 -20.06 -18.97 3.90
N LEU A 64 -20.09 -18.65 5.20
CA LEU A 64 -21.30 -18.58 6.02
C LEU A 64 -21.88 -17.15 6.09
N ASP A 65 -21.03 -16.13 5.90
CA ASP A 65 -21.36 -14.73 6.06
C ASP A 65 -21.04 -13.97 4.77
N ASP A 66 -21.97 -14.04 3.80
CA ASP A 66 -22.06 -13.22 2.58
C ASP A 66 -22.21 -11.70 2.88
N ARG A 67 -21.87 -11.29 4.11
CA ARG A 67 -22.17 -9.99 4.71
C ARG A 67 -21.00 -9.33 5.43
N MET A 68 -19.79 -9.88 5.39
CA MET A 68 -18.59 -9.09 5.71
C MET A 68 -18.06 -8.38 4.47
N SER A 69 -18.86 -7.42 4.03
CA SER A 69 -18.36 -6.22 3.36
C SER A 69 -17.12 -5.71 4.13
N LEU A 70 -15.95 -6.00 3.58
CA LEU A 70 -14.69 -5.36 3.92
C LEU A 70 -14.89 -3.87 3.70
N ARG A 71 -15.39 -3.18 4.73
CA ARG A 71 -15.75 -1.75 4.80
C ARG A 71 -15.40 -1.02 3.52
N SER A 72 -16.41 -0.84 2.67
CA SER A 72 -16.31 -0.06 1.45
C SER A 72 -15.72 1.29 1.83
N SER A 73 -14.46 1.50 1.47
CA SER A 73 -13.89 2.83 1.46
C SER A 73 -14.45 3.51 0.22
N ASP A 74 -14.88 4.76 0.33
CA ASP A 74 -15.26 5.57 -0.84
C ASP A 74 -14.04 5.89 -1.74
N ALA A 75 -12.82 5.48 -1.33
CA ALA A 75 -11.64 5.55 -2.16
C ALA A 75 -11.72 4.54 -3.32
N PRO A 76 -11.44 4.95 -4.57
CA PRO A 76 -11.48 4.06 -5.74
C PRO A 76 -10.54 2.86 -5.68
N PHE A 77 -9.56 2.87 -4.77
CA PHE A 77 -8.56 1.84 -4.60
C PHE A 77 -8.29 1.57 -3.12
N ASP A 78 -8.24 0.29 -2.73
CA ASP A 78 -7.78 -0.12 -1.41
C ASP A 78 -6.25 -0.02 -1.34
N TRP A 79 -5.74 0.62 -0.28
CA TRP A 79 -4.30 0.75 -0.01
C TRP A 79 -3.55 -0.59 -0.05
N LEU A 80 -4.22 -1.67 0.33
CA LEU A 80 -3.66 -3.03 0.30
C LEU A 80 -3.34 -3.52 -1.11
N GLU A 81 -4.08 -3.08 -2.12
CA GLU A 81 -3.88 -3.52 -3.50
C GLU A 81 -2.61 -2.93 -4.13
N ILE A 82 -2.13 -1.82 -3.59
CA ILE A 82 -0.88 -1.19 -4.00
C ILE A 82 0.30 -2.05 -3.50
N PRO A 83 1.28 -2.40 -4.36
CA PRO A 83 2.42 -3.19 -3.92
C PRO A 83 3.23 -2.49 -2.81
N PRO A 84 3.80 -3.22 -1.84
CA PRO A 84 4.48 -2.61 -0.69
C PRO A 84 5.59 -1.61 -1.03
N ARG A 85 6.37 -1.86 -2.09
CA ARG A 85 7.43 -0.95 -2.54
C ARG A 85 6.89 0.35 -3.14
N ALA A 86 5.68 0.31 -3.69
CA ALA A 86 5.01 1.43 -4.31
C ALA A 86 4.23 2.27 -3.29
N ARG A 87 3.69 1.64 -2.23
CA ARG A 87 3.05 2.34 -1.11
C ARG A 87 3.96 3.39 -0.49
N GLY A 88 5.23 3.04 -0.23
CA GLY A 88 6.20 4.00 0.33
C GLY A 88 6.41 5.23 -0.56
N THR A 89 6.49 5.05 -1.89
CA THR A 89 6.58 6.19 -2.80
C THR A 89 5.31 7.03 -2.80
N LEU A 90 4.14 6.37 -2.83
CA LEU A 90 2.85 7.06 -2.77
C LEU A 90 2.66 7.81 -1.45
N SER A 91 3.05 7.23 -0.31
CA SER A 91 2.95 7.89 0.99
C SER A 91 3.88 9.10 1.06
N PHE A 92 5.12 9.02 0.58
CA PHE A 92 5.99 10.19 0.48
C PHE A 92 5.41 11.30 -0.42
N MET A 93 4.83 10.96 -1.57
CA MET A 93 4.23 11.96 -2.48
C MET A 93 2.97 12.62 -1.89
N THR A 94 2.25 11.90 -1.03
CA THR A 94 0.97 12.33 -0.46
C THR A 94 1.06 12.78 0.99
N ILE A 95 2.28 12.86 1.57
CA ILE A 95 2.50 13.16 2.99
C ILE A 95 1.89 14.51 3.41
N CYS A 96 1.71 15.43 2.45
CA CYS A 96 1.02 16.70 2.65
C CYS A 96 -0.43 16.56 3.13
N PHE A 97 -1.05 15.38 2.99
CA PHE A 97 -2.40 15.11 3.52
C PHE A 97 -2.41 14.68 4.99
N SER A 98 -1.26 14.35 5.57
CA SER A 98 -1.19 14.03 7.00
C SER A 98 -1.24 15.28 7.85
N GLN A 99 -2.10 15.31 8.85
CA GLN A 99 -2.18 16.35 9.88
C GLN A 99 -1.03 16.25 10.89
N ARG A 100 -0.45 15.06 11.09
CA ARG A 100 0.68 14.86 12.01
C ARG A 100 2.01 15.31 11.41
N TRP A 101 2.18 15.13 10.11
CA TRP A 101 3.43 15.39 9.41
C TRP A 101 3.42 16.68 8.58
N SER A 102 2.25 17.29 8.36
CA SER A 102 2.16 18.63 7.79
C SER A 102 2.53 19.67 8.84
N ALA A 103 3.46 20.55 8.48
CA ALA A 103 4.05 21.56 9.34
C ALA A 103 3.03 22.40 10.14
N SER A 104 3.42 22.70 11.38
CA SER A 104 2.95 23.70 12.36
C SER A 104 1.45 23.79 12.76
N PRO A 105 1.15 23.93 14.07
CA PRO A 105 -0.20 24.19 14.57
C PRO A 105 -0.66 25.59 14.13
N GLY A 106 -1.32 25.64 12.98
CA GLY A 106 -1.77 26.88 12.32
C GLY A 106 -2.07 26.68 10.83
N GLU A 107 -1.48 25.66 10.20
CA GLU A 107 -1.65 25.36 8.77
C GLU A 107 -2.62 24.19 8.49
N ALA A 108 -3.34 23.71 9.51
CA ALA A 108 -4.31 22.61 9.34
C ALA A 108 -5.43 22.95 8.34
N ALA A 109 -5.79 24.23 8.22
CA ALA A 109 -6.72 24.71 7.20
C ALA A 109 -6.10 24.74 5.79
N ALA A 110 -4.78 24.95 5.68
CA ALA A 110 -4.05 24.99 4.40
C ALA A 110 -3.64 23.60 3.88
N ALA A 111 -3.74 22.55 4.70
CA ALA A 111 -3.47 21.17 4.29
C ALA A 111 -4.43 20.66 3.19
N GLN A 112 -5.60 21.29 3.04
CA GLN A 112 -6.55 20.95 1.98
C GLN A 112 -6.14 21.49 0.59
N ASP A 113 -5.34 22.56 0.54
CA ASP A 113 -4.89 23.24 -0.70
C ASP A 113 -3.46 22.88 -1.13
N ARG A 114 -2.75 22.03 -0.37
CA ARG A 114 -1.42 21.56 -0.79
C ARG A 114 -1.54 20.60 -1.96
N SER A 115 -0.97 21.01 -3.08
CA SER A 115 -0.74 20.13 -4.22
C SER A 115 0.26 19.05 -3.79
N PRO A 116 -0.05 17.77 -4.02
CA PRO A 116 0.87 16.69 -3.67
C PRO A 116 2.12 16.72 -4.57
N ASP A 117 3.18 16.09 -4.09
CA ASP A 117 4.48 16.13 -4.79
C ASP A 117 4.39 15.43 -6.15
N GLU A 118 5.20 15.89 -7.11
CA GLU A 118 5.34 15.24 -8.40
C GLU A 118 6.49 14.23 -8.35
N ILE A 119 6.59 13.38 -9.36
CA ILE A 119 7.74 12.49 -9.52
C ILE A 119 8.31 12.57 -10.92
N GLU A 120 9.63 12.67 -11.00
CA GLU A 120 10.35 12.85 -12.25
C GLU A 120 11.25 11.64 -12.51
N THR A 121 11.28 11.19 -13.76
CA THR A 121 12.21 10.16 -14.20
C THR A 121 13.51 10.78 -14.70
N PHE A 122 14.64 10.15 -14.36
CA PHE A 122 15.96 10.52 -14.85
C PHE A 122 16.85 9.27 -14.97
N SER A 123 17.96 9.40 -15.68
CA SER A 123 18.96 8.33 -15.81
C SER A 123 20.12 8.58 -14.85
N GLU A 124 20.53 7.54 -14.13
CA GLU A 124 21.69 7.52 -13.23
C GLU A 124 22.42 6.20 -13.47
N ASP A 125 23.71 6.23 -13.85
CA ASP A 125 24.51 5.04 -14.17
C ASP A 125 23.82 4.08 -15.16
N ASP A 126 23.27 4.61 -16.27
CA ASP A 126 22.46 3.89 -17.28
C ASP A 126 21.22 3.15 -16.73
N ARG A 127 20.79 3.48 -15.51
CA ARG A 127 19.58 2.94 -14.89
C ARG A 127 18.51 4.02 -14.79
N LYS A 128 17.28 3.64 -15.15
CA LYS A 128 16.11 4.48 -14.94
C LYS A 128 15.83 4.63 -13.44
N ARG A 129 15.84 5.88 -12.97
CA ARG A 129 15.56 6.28 -11.59
C ARG A 129 14.43 7.28 -11.57
N TRP A 130 13.90 7.46 -10.36
CA TRP A 130 12.80 8.36 -10.10
C TRP A 130 13.10 9.20 -8.86
N ALA A 131 12.79 10.48 -8.89
CA ALA A 131 12.95 11.38 -7.75
C ALA A 131 11.68 12.21 -7.55
N ILE A 132 11.34 12.43 -6.28
CA ILE A 132 10.21 13.28 -5.90
C ILE A 132 10.59 14.74 -6.16
N ILE A 133 9.67 15.51 -6.73
CA ILE A 133 9.81 16.93 -7.02
C ILE A 133 8.85 17.72 -6.12
N ARG A 134 9.41 18.66 -5.36
CA ARG A 134 8.67 19.60 -4.50
C ARG A 134 8.81 21.01 -5.06
N GLY A 135 7.78 21.48 -5.76
CA GLY A 135 7.88 22.71 -6.55
C GLY A 135 8.98 22.57 -7.60
N ASP A 136 10.05 23.35 -7.48
CA ASP A 136 11.21 23.31 -8.38
C ASP A 136 12.40 22.50 -7.85
N LYS A 137 12.28 21.91 -6.65
CA LYS A 137 13.38 21.18 -6.03
C LYS A 137 13.21 19.67 -6.16
N ARG A 138 14.19 19.02 -6.79
CA ARG A 138 14.32 17.56 -6.79
C ARG A 138 14.82 17.07 -5.44
N SER A 139 14.21 16.02 -4.91
CA SER A 139 14.67 15.31 -3.72
C SER A 139 16.01 14.61 -3.98
N ASN A 140 16.90 14.63 -2.99
CA ASN A 140 18.14 13.85 -3.02
C ASN A 140 17.89 12.33 -2.98
N ARG A 141 16.67 11.90 -2.62
CA ARG A 141 16.30 10.48 -2.56
C ARG A 141 15.80 10.01 -3.92
N SER A 142 16.51 9.03 -4.50
CA SER A 142 16.06 8.34 -5.71
C SER A 142 15.48 6.95 -5.42
N VAL A 143 14.44 6.57 -6.17
CA VAL A 143 13.81 5.25 -6.10
C VAL A 143 13.93 4.53 -7.45
N GLY A 144 13.85 3.20 -7.41
CA GLY A 144 13.92 2.38 -8.61
C GLY A 144 12.55 2.24 -9.28
N ASP A 145 12.54 1.80 -10.53
CA ASP A 145 11.33 1.68 -11.34
C ASP A 145 10.24 0.80 -10.70
N GLY A 146 10.63 -0.26 -9.97
CA GLY A 146 9.70 -1.12 -9.23
C GLY A 146 8.89 -0.43 -8.12
N SER A 147 9.25 0.79 -7.73
CA SER A 147 8.48 1.61 -6.79
C SER A 147 7.46 2.54 -7.48
N VAL A 148 7.61 2.81 -8.78
CA VAL A 148 6.78 3.78 -9.52
C VAL A 148 5.94 3.12 -10.59
N ALA A 149 6.49 2.16 -11.34
CA ALA A 149 5.80 1.45 -12.39
C ALA A 149 4.45 0.82 -11.95
N PRO A 150 4.32 0.27 -10.73
CA PRO A 150 3.01 -0.20 -10.26
C PRO A 150 1.98 0.92 -10.08
N LEU A 151 2.39 2.11 -9.64
CA LEU A 151 1.48 3.25 -9.46
C LEU A 151 0.94 3.74 -10.80
N ILE A 152 1.79 3.75 -11.84
CA ILE A 152 1.39 4.06 -13.21
C ILE A 152 0.41 2.99 -13.73
N ARG A 153 0.74 1.70 -13.57
CA ARG A 153 -0.12 0.59 -14.02
C ARG A 153 -1.49 0.60 -13.35
N LEU A 154 -1.56 1.00 -12.08
CA LEU A 154 -2.81 1.11 -11.33
C LEU A 154 -3.57 2.42 -11.63
N GLY A 155 -3.03 3.29 -12.50
CA GLY A 155 -3.66 4.57 -12.82
C GLY A 155 -3.63 5.59 -11.68
N LEU A 156 -2.74 5.41 -10.69
CA LEU A 156 -2.55 6.34 -9.57
C LEU A 156 -1.60 7.48 -9.93
N LEU A 157 -0.72 7.26 -10.91
CA LEU A 157 0.14 8.27 -11.52
C LEU A 157 -0.11 8.36 -13.02
N ALA A 158 -0.04 9.57 -13.56
CA ALA A 158 -0.11 9.86 -14.99
C ALA A 158 1.00 10.82 -15.39
N ALA A 159 1.47 10.71 -16.64
CA ALA A 159 2.42 11.66 -17.20
C ALA A 159 1.80 13.06 -17.25
N ARG A 160 2.59 14.07 -16.89
CA ARG A 160 2.18 15.47 -16.97
C ARG A 160 2.22 15.92 -18.43
N SER A 161 1.18 16.62 -18.89
CA SER A 161 1.00 16.95 -20.31
C SER A 161 2.02 17.95 -20.86
N ASP A 162 2.61 18.77 -20.00
CA ASP A 162 3.62 19.79 -20.30
C ASP A 162 5.06 19.28 -20.19
N HIS A 163 5.29 18.19 -19.44
CA HIS A 163 6.61 17.67 -19.15
C HIS A 163 6.64 16.14 -19.24
N GLY A 164 7.13 15.60 -20.37
CA GLY A 164 7.14 14.15 -20.64
C GLY A 164 7.92 13.27 -19.64
N ASN A 165 8.77 13.87 -18.80
CA ASN A 165 9.52 13.18 -17.75
C ASN A 165 8.92 13.32 -16.35
N ARG A 166 7.86 14.12 -16.19
CA ARG A 166 7.19 14.33 -14.90
C ARG A 166 5.85 13.60 -14.86
N TYR A 167 5.52 13.10 -13.68
CA TYR A 167 4.31 12.36 -13.41
C TYR A 167 3.64 12.97 -12.18
N VAL A 168 2.32 13.11 -12.29
CA VAL A 168 1.46 13.69 -11.26
C VAL A 168 0.48 12.64 -10.76
N LEU A 169 -0.03 12.85 -9.55
CA LEU A 169 -1.10 12.00 -9.02
C LEU A 169 -2.39 12.24 -9.79
N THR A 170 -3.05 11.15 -10.16
CA THR A 170 -4.41 11.20 -10.69
C THR A 170 -5.40 11.48 -9.55
N SER A 171 -6.65 11.76 -9.88
CA SER A 171 -7.73 11.86 -8.88
C SER A 171 -7.81 10.61 -7.98
N ALA A 172 -7.63 9.42 -8.56
CA ALA A 172 -7.57 8.16 -7.83
C ALA A 172 -6.35 8.07 -6.89
N GLY A 173 -5.17 8.50 -7.35
CA GLY A 173 -3.96 8.57 -6.52
C GLY A 173 -4.11 9.53 -5.33
N ILE A 174 -4.72 10.69 -5.56
CA ILE A 174 -5.03 11.67 -4.51
C ILE A 174 -6.01 11.10 -3.50
N ALA A 175 -7.11 10.49 -3.96
CA ALA A 175 -8.12 9.90 -3.09
C ALA A 175 -7.54 8.78 -2.21
N ALA A 176 -6.73 7.88 -2.80
CA ALA A 176 -6.04 6.82 -2.07
C ALA A 176 -5.09 7.38 -0.99
N GLY A 177 -4.31 8.43 -1.32
CA GLY A 177 -3.43 9.09 -0.37
C GLY A 177 -4.18 9.76 0.79
N LYS A 178 -5.25 10.51 0.48
CA LYS A 178 -6.08 11.17 1.51
C LYS A 178 -6.68 10.16 2.48
N GLU A 179 -7.22 9.05 1.97
CA GLU A 179 -7.81 8.03 2.82
C GLU A 179 -6.77 7.31 3.69
N TYR A 180 -5.59 7.00 3.12
CA TYR A 180 -4.49 6.42 3.89
C TYR A 180 -4.08 7.33 5.05
N TRP A 181 -3.82 8.62 4.79
CA TRP A 181 -3.38 9.55 5.81
C TRP A 181 -4.47 9.83 6.85
N ARG A 182 -5.75 9.91 6.45
CA ARG A 182 -6.89 10.01 7.38
C ARG A 182 -6.91 8.83 8.37
N ARG A 183 -6.75 7.60 7.87
CA ARG A 183 -6.72 6.38 8.71
C ARG A 183 -5.46 6.32 9.58
N SER A 184 -4.31 6.68 9.01
CA SER A 184 -3.02 6.74 9.72
C SER A 184 -3.10 7.74 10.87
N ASP A 185 -3.64 8.94 10.62
CA ASP A 185 -3.79 10.00 11.60
C ASP A 185 -4.84 9.67 12.68
N ALA A 186 -5.81 8.81 12.37
CA ALA A 186 -6.73 8.22 13.35
C ALA A 186 -6.12 7.05 14.14
N GLY A 187 -4.90 6.61 13.80
CA GLY A 187 -4.22 5.49 14.48
C GLY A 187 -4.83 4.14 14.17
N ASP A 188 -5.39 3.96 12.97
CA ASP A 188 -6.04 2.71 12.55
C ASP A 188 -5.05 1.53 12.59
N PRO A 189 -5.26 0.53 13.48
CA PRO A 189 -4.35 -0.60 13.66
C PRO A 189 -4.40 -1.60 12.51
N THR A 190 -5.35 -1.47 11.57
CA THR A 190 -5.51 -2.34 10.41
C THR A 190 -4.69 -1.88 9.20
N LEU A 191 -4.07 -0.70 9.27
CA LEU A 191 -3.14 -0.27 8.23
C LEU A 191 -1.87 -1.14 8.23
N PRO A 192 -1.36 -1.53 7.04
CA PRO A 192 -0.09 -2.23 6.94
C PRO A 192 1.03 -1.45 7.62
N ARG A 193 1.96 -2.17 8.25
CA ARG A 193 3.18 -1.57 8.78
C ARG A 193 3.99 -0.96 7.64
N GLU A 194 3.93 0.36 7.50
CA GLU A 194 4.87 1.06 6.63
C GLU A 194 6.23 1.09 7.30
N GLY A 195 7.20 0.42 6.68
CA GLY A 195 8.60 0.69 6.97
C GLY A 195 8.94 2.07 6.43
N MET A 196 8.56 3.13 7.14
CA MET A 196 9.14 4.46 6.92
C MET A 196 10.65 4.31 7.18
N ARG A 197 11.40 4.13 6.09
CA ARG A 197 12.86 4.17 6.05
C ARG A 197 13.30 5.55 5.64
#